data_AF-A0A9X5C6T8-F1
#
_entry.id   AF-A0A9X5C6T8-F1
#
_cell.length_a   1.000
_cell.length_b   1.000
_cell.length_c   1.000
_cell.angle_alpha   90.00
_cell.angle_beta   90.00
_cell.angle_gamma   90.00
#
_symmetry.space_group_name_H-M   'P 1'
#
loop_
_entity.id
_entity.type
_entity.pdbx_description
1 polymer ?
#
loop_
_entity_poly.entity_id
_entity_poly.type
_entity_poly.pdbx_seq_one_letter_code
_entity_poly.pdbx_strand_id
1 'polypeptide(L)'
;MKEIVNDSAIANSVTATETAKDESTVNAVEKIDYMNVRIKDLLSQPELQSAILRYARVPGEPIIKKVSKPSKDHHTQKIEFIYGKSIMDAMHGQGTIYDETDKQFLDPVHAINKKYRIVDYELAMNSNMEGKKFQGYSPTGLRLLIKKLEEVK
;
A
#
# COMPACT_ATOMS: atom_id res chain seq x y z
N MET A 1 -53.28 5.61 -35.35
CA MET A 1 -52.25 4.63 -34.92
C MET A 1 -51.66 5.16 -33.64
N LYS A 2 -51.81 4.40 -32.54
CA LYS A 2 -51.25 4.72 -31.22
C LYS A 2 -49.99 3.87 -31.08
N GLU A 3 -48.84 4.50 -30.83
CA GLU A 3 -47.65 3.79 -30.40
C GLU A 3 -47.81 3.38 -28.94
N ILE A 4 -47.66 2.08 -28.69
CA ILE A 4 -47.66 1.46 -27.37
C ILE A 4 -46.20 1.23 -26.99
N VAL A 5 -45.83 1.81 -25.85
CA VAL A 5 -44.60 1.57 -25.11
C VAL A 5 -44.50 0.09 -24.76
N ASN A 6 -43.34 -0.53 -24.97
CA ASN A 6 -43.09 -1.88 -24.46
C ASN A 6 -41.84 -1.89 -23.58
N ASP A 7 -42.08 -1.85 -22.26
CA ASP A 7 -41.20 -2.41 -21.25
C ASP A 7 -41.11 -3.93 -21.49
N SER A 8 -39.90 -4.49 -21.41
CA SER A 8 -39.72 -5.94 -21.28
C SER A 8 -38.49 -6.24 -20.45
N ALA A 9 -38.69 -6.35 -19.14
CA ALA A 9 -37.90 -7.26 -18.30
C ALA A 9 -38.08 -8.71 -18.81
N ILE A 10 -37.05 -9.55 -18.66
CA ILE A 10 -36.98 -11.04 -18.69
C ILE A 10 -35.48 -11.37 -18.92
N ALA A 11 -34.76 -12.27 -18.26
CA ALA A 11 -35.09 -13.27 -17.24
C ALA A 11 -33.80 -13.73 -16.53
N ASN A 12 -33.93 -14.07 -15.25
CA ASN A 12 -33.04 -15.02 -14.59
C ASN A 12 -33.15 -16.38 -15.28
N SER A 13 -32.02 -16.99 -15.65
CA SER A 13 -31.95 -18.43 -15.83
C SER A 13 -30.70 -18.97 -15.14
N VAL A 14 -30.94 -19.52 -13.95
CA VAL A 14 -30.04 -20.43 -13.24
C VAL A 14 -30.01 -21.72 -14.06
N THR A 15 -28.82 -22.18 -14.45
CA THR A 15 -28.63 -23.58 -14.84
C THR A 15 -27.55 -24.16 -13.95
N ALA A 16 -27.95 -25.01 -13.02
CA ALA A 16 -27.08 -25.81 -12.20
C ALA A 16 -26.68 -27.07 -12.97
N THR A 17 -25.39 -27.36 -13.02
CA THR A 17 -24.86 -28.72 -13.14
C THR A 17 -23.65 -28.84 -12.22
N GLU A 18 -23.87 -29.53 -11.11
CA GLU A 18 -22.90 -30.20 -10.24
C GLU A 18 -22.07 -31.21 -11.07
N THR A 19 -20.82 -31.62 -10.80
CA THR A 19 -19.99 -31.73 -9.60
C THR A 19 -18.53 -31.91 -10.04
N ALA A 20 -17.59 -31.22 -9.39
CA ALA A 20 -16.31 -31.79 -9.00
C ALA A 20 -15.91 -31.13 -7.68
N LYS A 21 -15.93 -31.92 -6.60
CA LYS A 21 -15.48 -31.51 -5.27
C LYS A 21 -13.98 -31.22 -5.34
N ASP A 22 -13.62 -29.97 -5.21
CA ASP A 22 -12.36 -29.57 -4.60
C ASP A 22 -12.73 -28.71 -3.40
N GLU A 23 -12.65 -29.32 -2.21
CA GLU A 23 -12.77 -28.64 -0.93
C GLU A 23 -11.49 -27.82 -0.71
N SER A 24 -11.38 -26.75 -1.48
CA SER A 24 -10.46 -25.66 -1.20
C SER A 24 -11.33 -24.47 -0.89
N THR A 25 -11.50 -24.15 0.39
CA THR A 25 -12.04 -22.85 0.82
C THR A 25 -11.04 -21.76 0.45
N VAL A 26 -10.89 -21.51 -0.84
CA VAL A 26 -10.27 -20.31 -1.38
C VAL A 26 -11.42 -19.33 -1.48
N ASN A 27 -11.36 -18.25 -0.69
CA ASN A 27 -12.25 -17.11 -0.88
C ASN A 27 -12.20 -16.75 -2.37
N ALA A 28 -13.28 -17.00 -3.11
CA ALA A 28 -13.30 -16.71 -4.53
C ALA A 28 -13.16 -15.19 -4.69
N VAL A 29 -11.97 -14.73 -5.05
CA VAL A 29 -11.71 -13.31 -5.32
C VAL A 29 -12.58 -12.94 -6.51
N GLU A 30 -13.59 -12.12 -6.28
CA GLU A 30 -14.49 -11.63 -7.32
C GLU A 30 -13.67 -10.90 -8.39
N LYS A 31 -13.70 -11.40 -9.63
CA LYS A 31 -12.90 -10.83 -10.72
C LYS A 31 -13.54 -9.52 -11.16
N ILE A 32 -12.82 -8.43 -10.96
CA ILE A 32 -13.21 -7.10 -11.43
C ILE A 32 -12.79 -6.97 -12.91
N ASP A 33 -13.66 -6.40 -13.74
CA ASP A 33 -13.35 -6.08 -15.14
C ASP A 33 -12.13 -5.15 -15.22
N TYR A 34 -11.18 -5.46 -16.11
CA TYR A 34 -9.91 -4.74 -16.25
C TYR A 34 -10.07 -3.24 -16.50
N MET A 35 -11.18 -2.80 -17.10
CA MET A 35 -11.48 -1.38 -17.34
C MET A 35 -11.84 -0.62 -16.05
N ASN A 36 -12.29 -1.34 -15.02
CA ASN A 36 -12.77 -0.77 -13.76
C ASN A 36 -11.80 -0.99 -12.59
N VAL A 37 -10.72 -1.72 -12.82
CA VAL A 37 -9.71 -2.01 -11.81
C VAL A 37 -8.94 -0.74 -11.45
N ARG A 38 -8.90 -0.46 -10.14
CA ARG A 38 -8.01 0.56 -9.58
C ARG A 38 -6.73 -0.12 -9.13
N ILE A 39 -5.60 0.19 -9.78
CA ILE A 39 -4.30 -0.41 -9.48
C ILE A 39 -3.90 -0.25 -8.01
N LYS A 40 -4.25 0.89 -7.40
CA LYS A 40 -4.02 1.11 -5.96
C LYS A 40 -4.72 0.07 -5.07
N ASP A 41 -5.93 -0.35 -5.43
CA ASP A 41 -6.75 -1.28 -4.64
C ASP A 41 -6.26 -2.71 -4.84
N LEU A 42 -5.76 -3.03 -6.05
CA LEU A 42 -5.03 -4.28 -6.28
C LEU A 42 -3.73 -4.33 -5.49
N LEU A 43 -2.97 -3.24 -5.47
CA LEU A 43 -1.69 -3.18 -4.77
C LEU A 43 -1.88 -3.45 -3.28
N SER A 44 -2.98 -3.01 -2.68
CA SER A 44 -3.32 -3.30 -1.28
C SER A 44 -3.68 -4.76 -0.99
N GLN A 45 -3.84 -5.62 -2.01
CA GLN A 45 -4.14 -7.04 -1.81
C GLN A 45 -2.93 -7.79 -1.20
N PRO A 46 -3.14 -8.62 -0.16
CA PRO A 46 -2.05 -9.34 0.50
C PRO A 46 -1.22 -10.23 -0.45
N GLU A 47 -1.89 -10.87 -1.41
CA GLU A 47 -1.24 -11.74 -2.40
C GLU A 47 -0.28 -10.95 -3.30
N LEU A 48 -0.71 -9.77 -3.76
CA LEU A 48 0.11 -8.92 -4.63
C LEU A 48 1.25 -8.25 -3.85
N GLN A 49 1.00 -7.77 -2.62
CA GLN A 49 2.06 -7.31 -1.72
C GLN A 49 3.13 -8.39 -1.55
N SER A 50 2.71 -9.60 -1.22
CA SER A 50 3.62 -10.74 -1.02
C SER A 50 4.40 -11.07 -2.28
N ALA A 51 3.77 -11.04 -3.45
CA ALA A 51 4.44 -11.26 -4.73
C ALA A 51 5.50 -10.19 -5.02
N ILE A 52 5.18 -8.92 -4.80
CA ILE A 52 6.12 -7.80 -5.02
C ILE A 52 7.31 -7.89 -4.06
N LEU A 53 7.07 -8.23 -2.79
CA LEU A 53 8.13 -8.33 -1.77
C LEU A 53 9.14 -9.47 -2.02
N ARG A 54 8.83 -10.42 -2.91
CA ARG A 54 9.81 -11.41 -3.39
C ARG A 54 10.91 -10.77 -4.24
N TYR A 55 10.63 -9.63 -4.86
CA TYR A 55 11.54 -8.93 -5.76
C TYR A 55 11.99 -7.57 -5.21
N ALA A 56 11.14 -6.92 -4.40
CA ALA A 56 11.44 -5.65 -3.77
C ALA A 56 11.99 -5.86 -2.35
N ARG A 57 13.19 -5.33 -2.09
CA ARG A 57 13.81 -5.40 -0.76
C ARG A 57 13.38 -4.22 0.09
N VAL A 58 12.83 -4.50 1.27
CA VAL A 58 12.59 -3.50 2.32
C VAL A 58 13.70 -3.59 3.37
N PRO A 59 14.24 -2.45 3.84
CA PRO A 59 15.28 -2.46 4.86
C PRO A 59 14.72 -2.94 6.21
N GLY A 60 15.43 -3.88 6.84
CA GLY A 60 15.01 -4.39 8.15
C GLY A 60 15.24 -3.38 9.28
N GLU A 61 16.47 -2.85 9.38
CA GLU A 61 16.87 -1.95 10.48
C GLU A 61 17.49 -0.63 9.99
N PRO A 62 16.69 0.27 9.40
CA PRO A 62 17.16 1.58 8.98
C PRO A 62 17.56 2.49 10.15
N ILE A 63 18.45 3.44 9.87
CA ILE A 63 18.79 4.55 10.78
C ILE A 63 18.06 5.80 10.28
N ILE A 64 17.23 6.38 11.14
CA ILE A 64 16.46 7.59 10.79
C ILE A 64 17.39 8.80 10.71
N LYS A 65 17.24 9.61 9.66
CA LYS A 65 18.04 10.82 9.44
C LYS A 65 17.21 12.09 9.45
N LYS A 66 15.95 12.00 9.05
CA LYS A 66 15.03 13.13 9.08
C LYS A 66 13.62 12.65 9.31
N VAL A 67 12.88 13.44 10.07
CA VAL A 67 11.47 13.18 10.40
C VAL A 67 10.72 14.48 10.17
N SER A 68 9.63 14.43 9.41
CA SER A 68 8.78 15.60 9.21
C SER A 68 7.87 15.83 10.42
N LYS A 69 7.30 17.04 10.51
CA LYS A 69 6.12 17.24 11.36
C LYS A 69 5.01 16.28 10.91
N PRO A 70 4.28 15.64 11.84
CA PRO A 70 3.14 14.80 11.48
C PRO A 70 2.01 15.66 10.88
N SER A 71 1.33 15.09 9.89
CA SER A 71 0.10 15.61 9.30
C SER A 71 -1.08 14.95 10.01
N LYS A 72 -1.78 15.72 10.85
CA LYS A 72 -2.94 15.23 11.60
C LYS A 72 -4.13 14.94 10.70
N ASP A 73 -4.34 15.76 9.67
CA ASP A 73 -5.47 15.60 8.74
C ASP A 73 -5.42 14.29 7.95
N HIS A 74 -4.23 13.70 7.82
CA HIS A 74 -4.00 12.48 7.04
C HIS A 74 -3.45 11.34 7.89
N HIS A 75 -3.25 11.53 9.19
CA HIS A 75 -2.62 10.54 10.07
C HIS A 75 -1.30 9.99 9.50
N THR A 76 -0.46 10.89 8.96
CA THR A 76 0.82 10.49 8.35
C THR A 76 2.02 11.31 8.83
N GLN A 77 3.19 10.69 8.83
CA GLN A 77 4.47 11.36 9.06
C GLN A 77 5.52 10.85 8.07
N LYS A 78 6.23 11.75 7.40
CA LYS A 78 7.30 11.38 6.47
C LYS A 78 8.61 11.18 7.21
N ILE A 79 9.35 10.16 6.83
CA ILE A 79 10.68 9.87 7.36
C ILE A 79 11.67 9.63 6.22
N GLU A 80 12.90 10.05 6.43
CA GLU A 80 14.04 9.73 5.59
C GLU A 80 15.05 8.97 6.44
N PHE A 81 15.63 7.93 5.86
CA PHE A 81 16.53 7.04 6.57
C PHE A 81 17.65 6.53 5.65
N ILE A 82 18.69 6.00 6.29
CA ILE A 82 19.75 5.27 5.59
C ILE A 82 19.71 3.80 6.01
N TYR A 83 20.06 2.92 5.08
CA TYR A 83 20.14 1.49 5.32
C TYR A 83 21.26 0.88 4.49
N GLY A 84 21.84 -0.22 4.96
CA GLY A 84 23.01 -0.85 4.34
C GLY A 84 23.79 -1.66 5.37
N LYS A 85 24.64 -2.58 4.91
CA LYS A 85 25.50 -3.36 5.81
C LYS A 85 26.83 -2.65 6.11
N SER A 86 27.25 -1.75 5.23
CA SER A 86 28.49 -0.98 5.32
C SER A 86 28.25 0.46 4.84
N ILE A 87 29.21 1.35 5.07
CA ILE A 87 29.18 2.73 4.55
C ILE A 87 29.21 2.74 3.01
N MET A 88 29.93 1.79 2.40
CA MET A 88 30.06 1.67 0.95
C MET A 88 28.72 1.28 0.29
N ASP A 89 27.86 0.56 1.02
CA ASP A 89 26.56 0.09 0.54
C ASP A 89 25.38 0.87 1.15
N ALA A 90 25.66 2.04 1.75
CA ALA A 90 24.63 2.84 2.39
C ALA A 90 23.72 3.48 1.34
N MET A 91 22.44 3.12 1.38
CA MET A 91 21.41 3.65 0.50
C MET A 91 20.50 4.59 1.28
N HIS A 92 20.05 5.65 0.61
CA HIS A 92 18.99 6.52 1.11
C HIS A 92 17.63 5.88 0.83
N GLY A 93 16.74 5.93 1.81
CA GLY A 93 15.36 5.48 1.68
C GLY A 93 14.40 6.48 2.31
N GLN A 94 13.16 6.43 1.84
CA GLN A 94 12.08 7.27 2.33
C GLN A 94 10.87 6.41 2.65
N GLY A 95 10.17 6.78 3.71
CA GLY A 95 8.97 6.09 4.15
C GLY A 95 7.94 7.07 4.66
N THR A 96 6.73 6.56 4.88
CA THR A 96 5.67 7.32 5.53
C THR A 96 5.03 6.46 6.58
N ILE A 97 5.11 6.91 7.82
CA ILE A 97 4.39 6.32 8.93
C ILE A 97 2.92 6.68 8.73
N TYR A 98 2.05 5.70 8.81
CA TYR A 98 0.60 5.85 8.81
C TYR A 98 0.06 5.18 10.06
N ASP A 99 -0.59 5.96 10.93
CA ASP A 99 -1.16 5.48 12.18
C ASP A 99 -2.34 6.38 12.56
N GLU A 100 -3.55 5.81 12.55
CA GLU A 100 -4.80 6.50 12.91
C GLU A 100 -4.80 7.04 14.35
N THR A 101 -3.96 6.49 15.22
CA THR A 101 -3.88 6.90 16.63
C THR A 101 -2.77 7.91 16.91
N ASP A 102 -1.96 8.25 15.90
CA ASP A 102 -0.77 9.12 16.00
C ASP A 102 0.29 8.67 17.04
N LYS A 103 0.19 7.46 17.60
CA LYS A 103 1.07 6.95 18.67
C LYS A 103 2.42 6.47 18.15
N GLN A 104 2.47 6.04 16.90
CA GLN A 104 3.68 5.56 16.22
C GLN A 104 4.51 6.70 15.63
N PHE A 105 4.02 7.94 15.69
CA PHE A 105 4.77 9.08 15.21
C PHE A 105 6.02 9.32 16.05
N LEU A 106 7.11 9.57 15.34
CA LEU A 106 8.41 9.79 15.93
C LEU A 106 8.55 11.26 16.31
N ASP A 107 9.18 11.50 17.46
CA ASP A 107 9.63 12.84 17.81
C ASP A 107 10.72 13.29 16.83
N PRO A 108 10.57 14.44 16.15
CA PRO A 108 11.49 14.82 15.09
C PRO A 108 12.92 15.11 15.52
N VAL A 109 13.16 15.33 16.81
CA VAL A 109 14.50 15.61 17.36
C VAL A 109 15.11 14.33 17.91
N HIS A 110 14.35 13.61 18.75
CA HIS A 110 14.86 12.44 19.46
C HIS A 110 15.03 11.20 18.59
N ALA A 111 14.30 11.10 17.48
CA ALA A 111 14.38 9.92 16.61
C ALA A 111 15.59 9.93 15.66
N ILE A 112 16.24 11.07 15.48
CA ILE A 112 17.37 11.21 14.54
C ILE A 112 18.57 10.37 15.03
N ASN A 113 19.23 9.70 14.10
CA ASN A 113 20.37 8.80 14.31
C ASN A 113 20.10 7.56 15.17
N LYS A 114 18.83 7.31 15.51
CA LYS A 114 18.43 6.07 16.15
C LYS A 114 18.10 5.00 15.11
N LYS A 115 18.31 3.75 15.50
CA LYS A 115 18.00 2.58 14.69
C LYS A 115 16.58 2.13 15.00
N TYR A 116 15.82 1.84 13.96
CA TYR A 116 14.46 1.32 14.10
C TYR A 116 14.31 0.07 13.27
N ARG A 117 13.45 -0.84 13.71
CA ARG A 117 12.99 -2.00 12.95
C ARG A 117 11.63 -1.69 12.34
N ILE A 118 11.52 -1.88 11.03
CA ILE A 118 10.23 -1.81 10.34
C ILE A 118 9.52 -3.16 10.54
N VAL A 119 8.41 -3.16 11.28
CA VAL A 119 7.72 -4.39 11.72
C VAL A 119 6.50 -4.69 10.86
N ASP A 120 5.71 -3.66 10.58
CA ASP A 120 4.51 -3.77 9.75
C ASP A 120 4.48 -2.64 8.74
N TYR A 121 4.26 -2.99 7.47
CA TYR A 121 4.34 -2.08 6.36
C TYR A 121 3.63 -2.63 5.12
N GLU A 122 3.33 -1.74 4.19
CA GLU A 122 2.86 -2.06 2.85
C GLU A 122 3.58 -1.18 1.83
N LEU A 123 3.62 -1.66 0.58
CA LEU A 123 4.12 -0.88 -0.53
C LEU A 123 2.95 -0.18 -1.22
N ALA A 124 3.04 1.14 -1.35
CA ALA A 124 2.03 1.96 -2.00
C ALA A 124 2.59 2.59 -3.28
N MET A 125 1.69 2.98 -4.18
CA MET A 125 2.08 3.76 -5.35
C MET A 125 2.60 5.13 -4.90
N ASN A 126 3.72 5.57 -5.49
CA ASN A 126 4.27 6.88 -5.19
C ASN A 126 3.53 7.94 -6.02
N SER A 127 2.71 8.78 -5.40
CA SER A 127 1.99 9.85 -6.11
C SER A 127 2.94 10.94 -6.57
N ASN A 128 2.87 11.30 -7.86
CA ASN A 128 3.55 12.46 -8.39
C ASN A 128 2.75 13.73 -8.05
N MET A 129 3.32 14.56 -7.18
CA MET A 129 2.69 15.78 -6.66
C MET A 129 3.56 16.98 -7.06
N GLU A 130 3.13 17.74 -8.06
CA GLU A 130 3.80 18.97 -8.49
C GLU A 130 2.95 20.18 -8.09
N GLY A 131 3.53 21.16 -7.39
CA GLY A 131 2.78 22.35 -6.96
C GLY A 131 1.54 22.04 -6.12
N LYS A 132 1.53 20.94 -5.35
CA LYS A 132 0.40 20.39 -4.58
C LYS A 132 -0.76 19.81 -5.44
N LYS A 133 -0.58 19.67 -6.75
CA LYS A 133 -1.55 19.02 -7.64
C LYS A 133 -1.12 17.58 -7.95
N PHE A 134 -2.08 16.68 -7.96
CA PHE A 134 -1.87 15.29 -8.34
C PHE A 134 -1.71 15.18 -9.86
N GLN A 135 -0.58 14.65 -10.32
CA GLN A 135 -0.26 14.47 -11.74
C GLN A 135 -0.28 12.99 -12.16
N GLY A 136 -0.77 12.11 -11.30
CA GLY A 136 -0.70 10.66 -11.47
C GLY A 136 0.30 10.01 -10.51
N TYR A 137 0.65 8.76 -10.80
CA TYR A 137 1.63 8.00 -10.02
C TYR A 137 2.98 7.96 -10.74
N SER A 138 4.05 7.94 -9.96
CA SER A 138 5.42 7.80 -10.46
C SER A 138 5.56 6.47 -11.21
N PRO A 139 6.23 6.46 -12.38
CA PRO A 139 6.55 5.23 -13.11
C PRO A 139 7.66 4.44 -12.42
N THR A 140 8.40 5.05 -11.48
CA THR A 140 9.50 4.42 -10.76
C THR A 140 9.37 4.57 -9.26
N GLY A 141 9.72 3.49 -8.56
CA GLY A 141 9.74 3.43 -7.10
C GLY A 141 8.35 3.20 -6.48
N LEU A 142 8.34 2.40 -5.42
CA LEU A 142 7.20 2.24 -4.53
C LEU A 142 7.44 3.05 -3.26
N ARG A 143 6.37 3.59 -2.70
CA ARG A 143 6.41 4.27 -1.40
C ARG A 143 6.26 3.23 -0.30
N LEU A 144 7.16 3.25 0.68
CA LEU A 144 7.02 2.42 1.87
C LEU A 144 6.04 3.09 2.85
N LEU A 145 4.88 2.48 3.06
CA LEU A 145 3.91 2.90 4.06
C LEU A 145 4.10 2.03 5.30
N ILE A 146 4.49 2.65 6.42
CA ILE A 146 4.90 1.95 7.63
C ILE A 146 3.78 2.08 8.67
N LYS A 147 3.26 0.94 9.11
CA LYS A 147 2.19 0.85 10.12
C LYS A 147 2.76 0.66 11.53
N LYS A 148 3.94 0.03 11.63
CA LYS A 148 4.61 -0.20 12.92
C LYS A 148 6.13 -0.10 12.80
N LEU A 149 6.72 0.69 13.71
CA LEU A 149 8.16 0.82 13.94
C LEU A 149 8.49 0.46 15.38
N GLU A 150 9.64 -0.16 15.60
CA GLU A 150 10.17 -0.44 16.93
C GLU A 150 11.59 0.11 17.04
N GLU A 151 11.88 0.91 18.06
CA GLU A 151 13.25 1.37 18.32
C GLU A 151 14.12 0.17 18.72
N VAL A 152 15.25 0.01 18.05
CA VAL A 152 16.24 -1.02 18.38
C VAL A 152 17.17 -0.43 19.43
N LYS A 153 17.10 -0.96 20.66
CA LYS A 153 17.97 -0.57 21.78
C LYS A 153 19.30 -1.31 21.75
#